data_AF-Q2SYJ2-F1
#
_entry.id   AF-Q2SYJ2-F1
#
_cell.length_a   1.000
_cell.length_b   1.000
_cell.length_c   1.000
_cell.angle_alpha   90.00
_cell.angle_beta   90.00
_cell.angle_gamma   90.00
#
_symmetry.space_group_name_H-M   'P 1'
#
loop_
_entity.id
_entity.type
_entity.pdbx_description
1 polymer ?
#
loop_
_entity_poly.entity_id
_entity_poly.type
_entity_poly.pdbx_seq_one_letter_code
_entity_poly.pdbx_strand_id
1 'polypeptide(L)'
;MPAAEAALRAAQQAFERRADPAGSLAAAAAALREAGWLAAQRFVVALAHAAPIAAIELQPIAFEAALRDFRAALERHNLRELACSPLLFEHYCALRAQAASDLRMDTPHGVLALAGRPVPPATLYALSPHALAHLRARYEQALLGALRASETATDKALDGLADCAAELAGPSPYDFWRLAGACMRVLRVRGGVELKRFLARCNLLLGEQARGLRIAPAALVDEALALFWRDYALYGAAAEDVADVELLHDYGLTVAWHVAGTQASEALWEADAARAEADAVRAAATRELGVVTVNAQAYDDFLQTADASMSELALDPRAADAGAALRAAQAAYRVGSAACALGLGHTALLSDALGLAWRRHAHLGAMGDACAAACRQAAEALRAALHRIAAGMAPPDLSDACASLAGALSGAARGA
;
A
#
# COMPACT_ATOMS: atom_id res chain seq x y z
N MET A 1 6.66 -17.85 -6.85
CA MET A 1 7.07 -17.20 -8.12
C MET A 1 8.36 -17.85 -8.62
N PRO A 2 8.29 -19.07 -9.20
CA PRO A 2 9.47 -19.92 -9.37
C PRO A 2 10.60 -19.30 -10.21
N ALA A 3 10.25 -18.59 -11.29
CA ALA A 3 11.22 -17.95 -12.17
C ALA A 3 11.98 -16.82 -11.46
N ALA A 4 11.29 -15.97 -10.69
CA ALA A 4 11.91 -14.88 -9.94
C ALA A 4 12.82 -15.42 -8.82
N GLU A 5 12.35 -16.44 -8.08
CA GLU A 5 13.13 -17.09 -7.02
C GLU A 5 14.40 -17.77 -7.56
N ALA A 6 14.30 -18.45 -8.70
CA ALA A 6 15.46 -19.05 -9.37
C ALA A 6 16.47 -17.99 -9.81
N ALA A 7 15.99 -16.89 -10.42
CA ALA A 7 16.82 -15.78 -10.85
C ALA A 7 17.52 -15.09 -9.66
N LEU A 8 16.83 -14.88 -8.53
CA LEU A 8 17.45 -14.30 -7.32
C LEU A 8 18.47 -15.23 -6.68
N ARG A 9 18.23 -16.55 -6.69
CA ARG A 9 19.24 -17.54 -6.25
C ARG A 9 20.47 -17.50 -7.15
N ALA A 10 20.29 -17.39 -8.46
CA ALA A 10 21.39 -17.25 -9.41
C ALA A 10 22.17 -15.93 -9.19
N ALA A 11 21.47 -14.82 -8.91
CA ALA A 11 22.10 -13.55 -8.57
C ALA A 11 22.97 -13.66 -7.30
N GLN A 12 22.44 -14.28 -6.24
CA GLN A 12 23.20 -14.54 -5.00
C GLN A 12 24.47 -15.34 -5.28
N GLN A 13 24.35 -16.46 -5.99
CA GLN A 13 25.49 -17.33 -6.28
C GLN A 13 26.52 -16.66 -7.19
N ALA A 14 26.09 -15.80 -8.12
CA ALA A 14 26.99 -15.00 -8.94
C ALA A 14 27.78 -14.02 -8.07
N PHE A 15 27.08 -13.32 -7.17
CA PHE A 15 27.69 -12.36 -6.26
C PHE A 15 28.71 -13.02 -5.31
N GLU A 16 28.37 -14.16 -4.70
CA GLU A 16 29.27 -14.96 -3.85
C GLU A 16 30.54 -15.41 -4.60
N ARG A 17 30.43 -15.65 -5.90
CA ARG A 17 31.54 -16.01 -6.80
C ARG A 17 32.28 -14.78 -7.36
N ARG A 18 31.96 -13.57 -6.91
CA ARG A 18 32.47 -12.29 -7.43
C ARG A 18 32.25 -12.11 -8.94
N ALA A 19 31.17 -12.68 -9.46
CA ALA A 19 30.68 -12.47 -10.82
C ALA A 19 29.55 -11.43 -10.82
N ASP A 20 29.26 -10.85 -11.99
CA ASP A 20 28.22 -9.85 -12.15
C ASP A 20 26.80 -10.46 -12.00
N PRO A 21 25.99 -10.03 -11.02
CA PRO A 21 24.62 -10.52 -10.83
C PRO A 21 23.58 -9.81 -11.71
N ALA A 22 23.95 -8.79 -12.50
CA ALA A 22 23.01 -7.89 -13.18
C ALA A 22 22.00 -8.61 -14.08
N GLY A 23 22.45 -9.59 -14.88
CA GLY A 23 21.57 -10.35 -15.77
C GLY A 23 20.48 -11.13 -15.01
N SER A 24 20.86 -11.75 -13.89
CA SER A 24 19.94 -12.49 -13.02
C SER A 24 18.95 -11.57 -12.30
N LEU A 25 19.41 -10.40 -11.84
CA LEU A 25 18.54 -9.39 -11.23
C LEU A 25 17.55 -8.81 -12.26
N ALA A 26 17.97 -8.57 -13.50
CA ALA A 26 17.09 -8.12 -14.56
C ALA A 26 16.00 -9.16 -14.90
N ALA A 27 16.36 -10.44 -14.95
CA ALA A 27 15.40 -11.53 -15.14
C ALA A 27 14.38 -11.62 -13.98
N ALA A 28 14.84 -11.50 -12.74
CA ALA A 28 13.96 -11.45 -11.58
C ALA A 28 13.00 -10.25 -11.63
N ALA A 29 13.50 -9.05 -11.96
CA ALA A 29 12.68 -7.85 -12.08
C ALA A 29 11.62 -7.99 -13.20
N ALA A 30 11.96 -8.63 -14.32
CA ALA A 30 11.02 -8.89 -15.41
C ALA A 30 9.89 -9.82 -14.98
N ALA A 31 10.21 -10.94 -14.31
CA ALA A 31 9.21 -11.89 -13.80
C ALA A 31 8.28 -11.25 -12.75
N LEU A 32 8.84 -10.44 -11.84
CA LEU A 32 8.04 -9.71 -10.84
C LEU A 32 7.13 -8.67 -11.48
N ARG A 33 7.60 -7.97 -12.52
CA ARG A 33 6.78 -7.02 -13.29
C ARG A 33 5.62 -7.73 -14.00
N GLU A 34 5.90 -8.86 -14.63
CA GLU A 34 4.88 -9.67 -15.31
C GLU A 34 3.79 -10.14 -14.34
N ALA A 35 4.16 -10.51 -13.11
CA ALA A 35 3.19 -10.87 -12.07
C ALA A 35 2.47 -9.67 -11.42
N GLY A 36 2.91 -8.44 -11.69
CA GLY A 36 2.39 -7.21 -11.05
C GLY A 36 2.87 -7.00 -9.61
N TRP A 37 3.99 -7.61 -9.22
CA TRP A 37 4.58 -7.48 -7.88
C TRP A 37 5.45 -6.22 -7.82
N LEU A 38 4.83 -5.04 -7.96
CA LEU A 38 5.54 -3.79 -8.27
C LEU A 38 6.50 -3.32 -7.17
N ALA A 39 6.16 -3.51 -5.89
CA ALA A 39 7.08 -3.17 -4.79
C ALA A 39 8.34 -4.06 -4.82
N ALA A 40 8.14 -5.37 -5.01
CA ALA A 40 9.23 -6.33 -5.16
C ALA A 40 10.09 -6.02 -6.40
N GLN A 41 9.46 -5.67 -7.52
CA GLN A 41 10.16 -5.25 -8.73
C GLN A 41 11.03 -4.01 -8.50
N ARG A 42 10.51 -2.98 -7.81
CA ARG A 42 11.27 -1.77 -7.46
C ARG A 42 12.46 -2.10 -6.57
N PHE A 43 12.30 -3.03 -5.63
CA PHE A 43 13.39 -3.49 -4.76
C PHE A 43 14.50 -4.17 -5.58
N VAL A 44 14.15 -5.11 -6.47
CA VAL A 44 15.14 -5.78 -7.33
C VAL A 44 15.84 -4.81 -8.28
N VAL A 45 15.13 -3.78 -8.76
CA VAL A 45 15.76 -2.70 -9.54
C VAL A 45 16.77 -1.93 -8.69
N ALA A 46 16.49 -1.64 -7.43
CA ALA A 46 17.47 -1.00 -6.54
C ALA A 46 18.70 -1.89 -6.30
N LEU A 47 18.50 -3.20 -6.09
CA LEU A 47 19.61 -4.17 -6.06
C LEU A 47 20.44 -4.11 -7.34
N ALA A 48 19.81 -4.15 -8.52
CA ALA A 48 20.52 -4.11 -9.80
C ALA A 48 21.38 -2.84 -9.96
N HIS A 49 20.89 -1.69 -9.50
CA HIS A 49 21.66 -0.43 -9.53
C HIS A 49 22.80 -0.39 -8.50
N ALA A 50 22.64 -1.01 -7.34
CA ALA A 50 23.67 -1.05 -6.30
C ALA A 50 24.76 -2.10 -6.59
N ALA A 51 24.45 -3.15 -7.35
CA ALA A 51 25.34 -4.29 -7.59
C ALA A 51 26.74 -3.92 -8.11
N PRO A 52 26.91 -2.98 -9.08
CA PRO A 52 28.25 -2.60 -9.55
C PRO A 52 29.12 -1.96 -8.45
N ILE A 53 28.51 -1.22 -7.53
CA ILE A 53 29.22 -0.57 -6.42
C ILE A 53 29.55 -1.61 -5.34
N ALA A 54 28.61 -2.48 -5.01
CA ALA A 54 28.85 -3.59 -4.09
C ALA A 54 29.98 -4.53 -4.57
N ALA A 55 30.14 -4.72 -5.88
CA ALA A 55 31.20 -5.57 -6.44
C ALA A 55 32.63 -5.05 -6.21
N ILE A 56 32.80 -3.73 -6.00
CA ILE A 56 34.11 -3.11 -5.73
C ILE A 56 34.35 -2.85 -4.23
N GLU A 57 33.34 -3.06 -3.38
CA GLU A 57 33.47 -2.90 -1.94
C GLU A 57 34.26 -4.07 -1.31
N LEU A 58 35.07 -3.74 -0.32
CA LEU A 58 35.82 -4.75 0.46
C LEU A 58 34.90 -5.67 1.26
N GLN A 59 33.76 -5.15 1.72
CA GLN A 59 32.76 -5.84 2.53
C GLN A 59 31.35 -5.36 2.17
N PRO A 60 30.71 -5.95 1.15
CA PRO A 60 29.38 -5.53 0.69
C PRO A 60 28.23 -6.06 1.58
N ILE A 61 28.38 -5.97 2.90
CA ILE A 61 27.49 -6.57 3.90
C ILE A 61 26.04 -6.10 3.71
N ALA A 62 25.85 -4.81 3.41
CA ALA A 62 24.51 -4.24 3.22
C ALA A 62 23.81 -4.83 1.98
N PHE A 63 24.53 -4.99 0.87
CA PHE A 63 24.00 -5.59 -0.35
C PHE A 63 23.66 -7.07 -0.15
N GLU A 64 24.56 -7.84 0.47
CA GLU A 64 24.35 -9.25 0.76
C GLU A 64 23.17 -9.48 1.71
N ALA A 65 23.07 -8.69 2.76
CA ALA A 65 21.95 -8.75 3.71
C ALA A 65 20.62 -8.42 3.01
N ALA A 66 20.59 -7.34 2.21
CA ALA A 66 19.41 -6.94 1.46
C ALA A 66 18.95 -8.02 0.47
N LEU A 67 19.86 -8.61 -0.31
CA LEU A 67 19.54 -9.67 -1.25
C LEU A 67 19.01 -10.94 -0.54
N ARG A 68 19.66 -11.34 0.55
CA ARG A 68 19.26 -12.49 1.36
C ARG A 68 17.87 -12.30 1.98
N ASP A 69 17.66 -11.18 2.66
CA ASP A 69 16.40 -10.91 3.38
C ASP A 69 15.23 -10.72 2.42
N PHE A 70 15.46 -10.06 1.29
CA PHE A 70 14.44 -9.93 0.25
C PHE A 70 14.07 -11.28 -0.36
N ARG A 71 15.05 -12.16 -0.61
CA ARG A 71 14.77 -13.49 -1.15
C ARG A 71 13.94 -14.33 -0.18
N ALA A 72 14.27 -14.28 1.11
CA ALA A 72 13.49 -14.93 2.15
C ALA A 72 12.05 -14.37 2.23
N ALA A 73 11.86 -13.06 2.05
CA ALA A 73 10.52 -12.46 1.99
C ALA A 73 9.74 -12.88 0.74
N LEU A 74 10.41 -12.98 -0.41
CA LEU A 74 9.77 -13.42 -1.65
C LEU A 74 9.24 -14.86 -1.54
N GLU A 75 9.99 -15.76 -0.88
CA GLU A 75 9.60 -17.15 -0.65
C GLU A 75 8.32 -17.30 0.19
N ARG A 76 7.94 -16.28 0.98
CA ARG A 76 6.67 -16.24 1.74
C ARG A 76 5.46 -15.82 0.90
N HIS A 77 5.64 -15.41 -0.35
CA HIS A 77 4.56 -15.07 -1.29
C HIS A 77 3.57 -13.99 -0.81
N ASN A 78 3.94 -13.18 0.20
CA ASN A 78 3.08 -12.17 0.77
C ASN A 78 3.32 -10.80 0.13
N LEU A 79 2.41 -10.38 -0.77
CA LEU A 79 2.53 -9.08 -1.45
C LEU A 79 2.50 -7.88 -0.50
N ARG A 80 1.78 -7.99 0.63
CA ARG A 80 1.72 -6.92 1.63
C ARG A 80 3.04 -6.80 2.38
N GLU A 81 3.65 -7.92 2.73
CA GLU A 81 4.98 -7.94 3.33
C GLU A 81 6.03 -7.30 2.41
N LEU A 82 6.03 -7.67 1.13
CA LEU A 82 6.95 -7.14 0.12
C LEU A 82 6.79 -5.62 -0.10
N ALA A 83 5.63 -5.06 0.23
CA ALA A 83 5.33 -3.64 0.11
C ALA A 83 5.58 -2.84 1.40
N CYS A 84 5.26 -3.42 2.56
CA CYS A 84 5.17 -2.71 3.83
C CYS A 84 6.22 -3.10 4.87
N SER A 85 7.07 -4.11 4.62
CA SER A 85 8.10 -4.52 5.58
C SER A 85 9.07 -3.37 5.92
N PRO A 86 9.20 -2.98 7.21
CA PRO A 86 10.19 -1.98 7.63
C PRO A 86 11.61 -2.40 7.29
N LEU A 87 11.96 -3.68 7.49
CA LEU A 87 13.27 -4.22 7.19
C LEU A 87 13.61 -4.09 5.70
N LEU A 88 12.68 -4.49 4.82
CA LEU A 88 12.90 -4.34 3.38
C LEU A 88 12.96 -2.85 2.98
N PHE A 89 12.18 -1.99 3.62
CA PHE A 89 12.26 -0.57 3.34
C PHE A 89 13.61 0.05 3.76
N GLU A 90 14.16 -0.33 4.91
CA GLU A 90 15.51 0.09 5.33
C GLU A 90 16.58 -0.36 4.35
N HIS A 91 16.53 -1.64 3.93
CA HIS A 91 17.42 -2.17 2.89
C HIS A 91 17.27 -1.40 1.58
N TYR A 92 16.04 -1.08 1.15
CA TYR A 92 15.79 -0.31 -0.06
C TYR A 92 16.41 1.09 0.02
N CYS A 93 16.24 1.78 1.14
CA CYS A 93 16.86 3.09 1.38
C CYS A 93 18.39 3.01 1.34
N ALA A 94 18.99 1.98 1.97
CA ALA A 94 20.44 1.77 1.95
C ALA A 94 20.96 1.51 0.52
N LEU A 95 20.28 0.64 -0.25
CA LEU A 95 20.63 0.35 -1.65
C LEU A 95 20.52 1.60 -2.53
N ARG A 96 19.47 2.41 -2.34
CA ARG A 96 19.32 3.67 -3.07
C ARG A 96 20.38 4.68 -2.70
N ALA A 97 20.75 4.79 -1.43
CA ALA A 97 21.82 5.68 -0.97
C ALA A 97 23.18 5.26 -1.56
N GLN A 98 23.43 3.94 -1.64
CA GLN A 98 24.64 3.39 -2.25
C GLN A 98 24.70 3.68 -3.76
N ALA A 99 23.57 3.55 -4.47
CA ALA A 99 23.48 3.78 -5.91
C ALA A 99 23.37 5.26 -6.32
N ALA A 100 23.01 6.16 -5.40
CA ALA A 100 22.76 7.57 -5.70
C ALA A 100 24.06 8.40 -5.71
N SER A 101 24.13 9.35 -6.65
CA SER A 101 25.14 10.41 -6.62
C SER A 101 24.84 11.49 -5.58
N ASP A 102 23.59 11.61 -5.11
CA ASP A 102 23.14 12.58 -4.10
C ASP A 102 22.57 11.86 -2.87
N LEU A 103 23.37 11.83 -1.80
CA LEU A 103 23.05 11.21 -0.52
C LEU A 103 21.94 11.93 0.27
N ARG A 104 21.45 13.08 -0.20
CA ARG A 104 20.46 13.92 0.53
C ARG A 104 19.01 13.62 0.19
N MET A 105 18.75 12.78 -0.81
CA MET A 105 17.39 12.43 -1.21
C MET A 105 16.79 11.40 -0.25
N ASP A 106 15.98 11.88 0.70
CA ASP A 106 15.17 11.00 1.56
C ASP A 106 14.13 10.27 0.70
N THR A 107 14.07 8.94 0.84
CA THR A 107 13.13 8.11 0.09
C THR A 107 11.92 7.84 0.96
N PRO A 108 10.71 8.33 0.63
CA PRO A 108 9.55 8.10 1.48
C PRO A 108 9.04 6.66 1.35
N HIS A 109 8.46 6.13 2.44
CA HIS A 109 7.93 4.77 2.50
C HIS A 109 6.88 4.46 1.42
N GLY A 110 6.07 5.47 1.05
CA GLY A 110 5.07 5.36 0.00
C GLY A 110 5.62 4.98 -1.37
N VAL A 111 6.93 5.18 -1.64
CA VAL A 111 7.55 4.73 -2.90
C VAL A 111 7.53 3.21 -3.04
N LEU A 112 7.63 2.45 -1.95
CA LEU A 112 7.46 0.99 -2.01
C LEU A 112 6.03 0.60 -1.71
N ALA A 113 5.47 1.06 -0.59
CA ALA A 113 4.16 0.62 -0.12
C ALA A 113 3.05 0.88 -1.14
N LEU A 114 3.05 2.04 -1.79
CA LEU A 114 1.97 2.46 -2.69
C LEU A 114 2.30 2.22 -4.18
N ALA A 115 3.25 1.34 -4.48
CA ALA A 115 3.70 1.09 -5.85
C ALA A 115 2.54 0.68 -6.78
N GLY A 116 2.23 1.54 -7.76
CA GLY A 116 1.17 1.34 -8.75
C GLY A 116 -0.25 1.59 -8.25
N ARG A 117 -0.41 2.01 -6.99
CA ARG A 117 -1.72 2.29 -6.39
C ARG A 117 -2.12 3.74 -6.67
N PRO A 118 -3.35 4.02 -7.15
CA PRO A 118 -3.85 5.38 -7.22
C PRO A 118 -4.11 5.91 -5.80
N VAL A 119 -3.68 7.15 -5.54
CA VAL A 119 -3.98 7.85 -4.29
C VAL A 119 -4.89 9.05 -4.60
N PRO A 120 -6.08 9.14 -3.99
CA PRO A 120 -6.96 10.28 -4.17
C PRO A 120 -6.35 11.55 -3.55
N PRO A 121 -6.58 12.73 -4.15
CA PRO A 121 -6.17 13.97 -3.52
C PRO A 121 -6.93 14.20 -2.22
N ALA A 122 -6.21 14.68 -1.21
CA ALA A 122 -6.76 14.97 0.11
C ALA A 122 -7.04 16.47 0.26
N THR A 123 -8.26 16.79 0.70
CA THR A 123 -8.71 18.17 0.90
C THR A 123 -8.27 18.71 2.25
N LEU A 124 -8.16 20.03 2.36
CA LEU A 124 -7.97 20.75 3.63
C LEU A 124 -9.18 21.63 3.84
N TYR A 125 -9.94 21.37 4.91
CA TYR A 125 -11.11 22.16 5.25
C TYR A 125 -10.79 23.65 5.41
N ALA A 126 -11.66 24.49 4.87
CA ALA A 126 -11.52 25.94 4.94
C ALA A 126 -12.05 26.47 6.27
N LEU A 127 -11.14 26.79 7.19
CA LEU A 127 -11.46 27.43 8.47
C LEU A 127 -11.33 28.96 8.36
N SER A 128 -11.99 29.67 9.28
CA SER A 128 -11.78 31.11 9.41
C SER A 128 -10.32 31.41 9.80
N PRO A 129 -9.73 32.53 9.34
CA PRO A 129 -8.34 32.85 9.67
C PRO A 129 -8.07 32.88 11.18
N HIS A 130 -9.04 33.36 11.97
CA HIS A 130 -8.96 33.38 13.43
C HIS A 130 -8.94 31.97 14.04
N ALA A 131 -9.87 31.09 13.62
CA ALA A 131 -9.93 29.72 14.12
C ALA A 131 -8.64 28.95 13.77
N LEU A 132 -8.16 29.10 12.54
CA LEU A 132 -6.94 28.43 12.09
C LEU A 132 -5.69 28.96 12.82
N ALA A 133 -5.59 30.27 13.07
CA ALA A 133 -4.50 30.84 13.86
C ALA A 133 -4.49 30.29 15.30
N HIS A 134 -5.67 30.17 15.92
CA HIS A 134 -5.81 29.59 17.25
C HIS A 134 -5.40 28.11 17.29
N LEU A 135 -5.90 27.29 16.36
CA LEU A 135 -5.55 25.87 16.25
C LEU A 135 -4.06 25.68 15.99
N ARG A 136 -3.47 26.49 15.12
CA ARG A 136 -2.04 26.44 14.84
C ARG A 136 -1.20 26.77 16.08
N ALA A 137 -1.56 27.79 16.86
CA ALA A 137 -0.85 28.11 18.09
C ALA A 137 -0.91 26.97 19.11
N ARG A 138 -2.08 26.33 19.26
CA ARG A 138 -2.25 25.13 20.10
C ARG A 138 -1.42 23.96 19.60
N TYR A 139 -1.44 23.71 18.30
CA TYR A 139 -0.65 22.65 17.67
C TYR A 139 0.86 22.87 17.89
N GLU A 140 1.36 24.08 17.66
CA GLU A 140 2.77 24.43 17.86
C GLU A 140 3.19 24.27 19.34
N GLN A 141 2.34 24.67 20.28
CA GLN A 141 2.58 24.47 21.71
C GLN A 141 2.65 22.98 22.08
N ALA A 142 1.70 22.17 21.59
CA ALA A 142 1.68 20.74 21.84
C ALA A 142 2.89 20.04 21.18
N LEU A 143 3.24 20.44 19.95
CA LEU A 143 4.42 19.94 19.24
C LEU A 143 5.71 20.21 20.02
N LEU A 144 5.89 21.42 20.56
CA LEU A 144 7.04 21.75 21.40
C LEU A 144 7.11 20.85 22.63
N GLY A 145 5.97 20.53 23.23
CA GLY A 145 5.86 19.54 24.32
C GLY A 145 6.35 18.17 23.87
N ALA A 146 5.80 17.63 22.77
CA ALA A 146 6.14 16.30 22.27
C ALA A 146 7.62 16.17 21.84
N LEU A 147 8.27 17.28 21.43
CA LEU A 147 9.68 17.28 21.02
C LEU A 147 10.65 17.37 22.19
N ARG A 148 10.26 18.03 23.30
CA ARG A 148 11.17 18.40 24.40
C ARG A 148 10.95 17.64 25.71
N ALA A 149 9.82 16.97 25.88
CA ALA A 149 9.40 16.44 27.17
C ALA A 149 9.96 15.05 27.52
N SER A 150 9.85 14.70 28.81
CA SER A 150 9.95 13.30 29.29
C SER A 150 8.78 12.46 28.76
N GLU A 151 8.86 11.13 28.87
CA GLU A 151 7.86 10.20 28.29
C GLU A 151 6.42 10.51 28.71
N THR A 152 6.13 10.69 30.00
CA THR A 152 4.76 10.97 30.50
C THR A 152 4.21 12.34 30.07
N ALA A 153 5.07 13.35 29.95
CA ALA A 153 4.68 14.67 29.45
C ALA A 153 4.55 14.70 27.91
N THR A 154 5.14 13.72 27.23
CA THR A 154 4.97 13.50 25.78
C THR A 154 3.57 13.00 25.47
N ASP A 155 3.01 12.09 26.27
CA ASP A 155 1.66 11.56 26.05
C ASP A 155 0.58 12.65 26.05
N LYS A 156 0.59 13.54 27.05
CA LYS A 156 -0.34 14.68 27.10
C LYS A 156 -0.19 15.63 25.91
N ALA A 157 1.04 15.81 25.43
CA ALA A 157 1.31 16.62 24.26
C ALA A 157 0.78 15.96 22.97
N LEU A 158 0.90 14.63 22.86
CA LEU A 158 0.33 13.86 21.76
C LEU A 158 -1.21 13.87 21.78
N ASP A 159 -1.83 13.84 22.96
CA ASP A 159 -3.28 14.02 23.10
C ASP A 159 -3.70 15.39 22.56
N GLY A 160 -3.00 16.46 22.95
CA GLY A 160 -3.26 17.81 22.45
C GLY A 160 -3.09 17.96 20.93
N LEU A 161 -2.16 17.22 20.32
CA LEU A 161 -1.98 17.17 18.86
C LEU A 161 -3.13 16.41 18.18
N ALA A 162 -3.59 15.30 18.76
CA ALA A 162 -4.72 14.53 18.28
C ALA A 162 -6.02 15.34 18.33
N ASP A 163 -6.25 16.09 19.42
CA ASP A 163 -7.39 17.00 19.55
C ASP A 163 -7.36 18.08 18.46
N CYS A 164 -6.20 18.68 18.21
CA CYS A 164 -6.05 19.67 17.12
C CYS A 164 -6.37 19.05 15.76
N ALA A 165 -5.89 17.84 15.46
CA ALA A 165 -6.18 17.16 14.20
C ALA A 165 -7.69 16.87 14.05
N ALA A 166 -8.36 16.48 15.13
CA ALA A 166 -9.81 16.27 15.12
C ALA A 166 -10.59 17.56 14.87
N GLU A 167 -10.18 18.68 15.47
CA GLU A 167 -10.80 20.00 15.24
C GLU A 167 -10.49 20.59 13.86
N LEU A 168 -9.37 20.21 13.25
CA LEU A 168 -8.98 20.61 11.89
C LEU A 168 -9.72 19.82 10.80
N ALA A 169 -10.17 18.60 11.13
CA ALA A 169 -10.83 17.71 10.18
C ALA A 169 -12.17 18.26 9.71
N GLY A 170 -12.30 18.40 8.39
CA GLY A 170 -13.56 18.73 7.73
C GLY A 170 -14.50 17.53 7.57
N PRO A 171 -15.70 17.79 7.01
CA PRO A 171 -16.70 16.75 6.76
C PRO A 171 -16.36 15.84 5.57
N SER A 172 -15.37 16.21 4.74
CA SER A 172 -14.96 15.42 3.58
C SER A 172 -14.36 14.08 4.04
N PRO A 173 -14.78 12.94 3.47
CA PRO A 173 -14.14 11.65 3.73
C PRO A 173 -12.64 11.65 3.39
N TYR A 174 -12.26 12.48 2.42
CA TYR A 174 -10.90 12.67 1.94
C TYR A 174 -10.18 13.86 2.58
N ASP A 175 -10.66 14.36 3.73
CA ASP A 175 -9.94 15.41 4.46
C ASP A 175 -8.62 14.89 5.02
N PHE A 176 -7.52 15.59 4.73
CA PHE A 176 -6.18 15.18 5.15
C PHE A 176 -6.06 15.05 6.67
N TRP A 177 -6.75 15.87 7.46
CA TRP A 177 -6.63 15.82 8.92
C TRP A 177 -7.26 14.55 9.52
N ARG A 178 -8.22 13.91 8.82
CA ARG A 178 -8.71 12.57 9.18
C ARG A 178 -7.60 11.53 9.02
N LEU A 179 -6.90 11.56 7.87
CA LEU A 179 -5.75 10.69 7.60
C LEU A 179 -4.59 10.95 8.57
N ALA A 180 -4.28 12.22 8.82
CA ALA A 180 -3.22 12.60 9.74
C ALA A 180 -3.51 12.13 11.16
N GLY A 181 -4.74 12.27 11.65
CA GLY A 181 -5.14 11.76 12.96
C GLY A 181 -4.99 10.24 13.08
N ALA A 182 -5.38 9.48 12.05
CA ALA A 182 -5.17 8.03 12.02
C ALA A 182 -3.69 7.64 12.00
N CYS A 183 -2.90 8.30 11.16
CA CYS A 183 -1.45 8.10 11.10
C CYS A 183 -0.76 8.44 12.44
N MET A 184 -1.16 9.53 13.11
CA MET A 184 -0.64 9.89 14.45
C MET A 184 -0.92 8.80 15.49
N ARG A 185 -2.12 8.19 15.47
CA ARG A 185 -2.45 7.09 16.40
C ARG A 185 -1.52 5.90 16.21
N VAL A 186 -1.33 5.45 14.97
CA VAL A 186 -0.45 4.31 14.66
C VAL A 186 1.02 4.64 15.00
N LEU A 187 1.49 5.85 14.65
CA LEU A 187 2.86 6.26 14.95
C LEU A 187 3.12 6.47 16.44
N ARG A 188 2.11 6.81 17.25
CA ARG A 188 2.26 6.96 18.71
C ARG A 188 2.68 5.65 19.37
N VAL A 189 2.15 4.52 18.93
CA VAL A 189 2.50 3.19 19.46
C VAL A 189 3.99 2.88 19.22
N ARG A 190 4.53 3.31 18.08
CA ARG A 190 5.93 3.08 17.68
C ARG A 190 6.91 4.13 18.24
N GLY A 191 6.45 5.37 18.37
CA GLY A 191 7.27 6.50 18.80
C GLY A 191 8.41 6.85 17.84
N GLY A 192 9.48 7.46 18.38
CA GLY A 192 10.73 7.67 17.67
C GLY A 192 10.78 8.85 16.69
N VAL A 193 11.77 8.81 15.79
CA VAL A 193 12.08 9.91 14.84
C VAL A 193 11.01 10.04 13.77
N GLU A 194 10.40 8.94 13.33
CA GLU A 194 9.34 8.91 12.32
C GLU A 194 8.12 9.73 12.78
N LEU A 195 7.65 9.49 14.01
CA LEU A 195 6.58 10.29 14.63
C LEU A 195 6.95 11.78 14.67
N LYS A 196 8.13 12.12 15.21
CA LYS A 196 8.56 13.53 15.32
C LYS A 196 8.64 14.22 13.95
N ARG A 197 9.14 13.53 12.92
CA ARG A 197 9.19 14.04 11.54
C ARG A 197 7.80 14.27 10.98
N PHE A 198 6.88 13.32 11.16
CA PHE A 198 5.51 13.43 10.69
C PHE A 198 4.77 14.62 11.34
N LEU A 199 4.90 14.76 12.66
CA LEU A 199 4.30 15.88 13.41
C LEU A 199 4.84 17.24 12.95
N ALA A 200 6.15 17.33 12.66
CA ALA A 200 6.77 18.54 12.12
C ALA A 200 6.27 18.86 10.69
N ARG A 201 6.11 17.85 9.83
CA ARG A 201 5.54 18.05 8.47
C ARG A 201 4.09 18.51 8.51
N CYS A 202 3.29 18.00 9.45
CA CYS A 202 1.92 18.49 9.68
C CYS A 202 1.91 19.95 10.14
N ASN A 203 2.89 20.40 10.94
CA ASN A 203 3.01 21.82 11.30
C ASN A 203 3.31 22.71 10.08
N LEU A 204 4.18 22.25 9.18
CA LEU A 204 4.47 22.96 7.92
C LEU A 204 3.21 23.06 7.05
N LEU A 205 2.44 21.98 6.96
CA LEU A 205 1.16 21.96 6.25
C LEU A 205 0.17 22.97 6.81
N LEU A 206 0.05 23.10 8.15
CA LEU A 206 -0.78 24.13 8.78
C LEU A 206 -0.36 25.54 8.37
N GLY A 207 0.94 25.78 8.27
CA GLY A 207 1.49 27.02 7.75
C GLY A 207 1.03 27.32 6.32
N GLU A 208 1.04 26.32 5.43
CA GLU A 208 0.56 26.48 4.06
C GLU A 208 -0.97 26.61 3.97
N GLN A 209 -1.73 25.88 4.80
CA GLN A 209 -3.19 26.00 4.88
C GLN A 209 -3.59 27.43 5.30
N ALA A 210 -2.84 28.03 6.22
CA ALA A 210 -3.02 29.42 6.64
C ALA A 210 -2.73 30.43 5.51
N ARG A 211 -1.89 30.06 4.54
CA ARG A 211 -1.66 30.83 3.31
C ARG A 211 -2.64 30.53 2.19
N GLY A 212 -3.68 29.72 2.46
CA GLY A 212 -4.76 29.44 1.53
C GLY A 212 -4.63 28.10 0.80
N LEU A 213 -3.69 27.21 1.17
CA LEU A 213 -3.66 25.86 0.61
C LEU A 213 -4.98 25.12 0.92
N ARG A 214 -5.52 24.41 -0.08
CA ARG A 214 -6.79 23.66 0.02
C ARG A 214 -6.67 22.18 -0.31
N ILE A 215 -5.57 21.77 -0.91
CA ILE A 215 -5.26 20.38 -1.24
C ILE A 215 -3.90 20.07 -0.63
N ALA A 216 -3.82 19.00 0.16
CA ALA A 216 -2.57 18.59 0.77
C ALA A 216 -1.56 18.13 -0.30
N PRO A 217 -0.25 18.36 -0.12
CA PRO A 217 0.77 17.88 -1.06
C PRO A 217 0.72 16.35 -1.19
N ALA A 218 0.69 15.84 -2.42
CA ALA A 218 0.58 14.39 -2.68
C ALA A 218 1.64 13.58 -1.93
N ALA A 219 2.91 14.03 -1.93
CA ALA A 219 3.99 13.36 -1.22
C ALA A 219 3.79 13.25 0.30
N LEU A 220 3.01 14.15 0.92
CA LEU A 220 2.65 14.05 2.33
C LEU A 220 1.45 13.11 2.55
N VAL A 221 0.48 13.12 1.62
CA VAL A 221 -0.63 12.16 1.64
C VAL A 221 -0.11 10.73 1.48
N ASP A 222 0.76 10.49 0.51
CA ASP A 222 1.37 9.19 0.22
C ASP A 222 2.17 8.67 1.42
N GLU A 223 2.94 9.54 2.07
CA GLU A 223 3.69 9.18 3.28
C GLU A 223 2.74 8.84 4.43
N ALA A 224 1.78 9.71 4.74
CA ALA A 224 0.82 9.48 5.83
C ALA A 224 0.05 8.16 5.62
N LEU A 225 -0.40 7.92 4.39
CA LEU A 225 -1.14 6.72 4.01
C LEU A 225 -0.27 5.47 4.08
N ALA A 226 0.97 5.52 3.60
CA ALA A 226 1.88 4.39 3.67
C ALA A 226 2.23 4.03 5.13
N LEU A 227 2.47 5.03 5.98
CA LEU A 227 2.75 4.83 7.40
C LEU A 227 1.54 4.29 8.16
N PHE A 228 0.34 4.78 7.83
CA PHE A 228 -0.91 4.31 8.41
C PHE A 228 -1.22 2.86 8.00
N TRP A 229 -1.08 2.53 6.72
CA TRP A 229 -1.42 1.20 6.20
C TRP A 229 -0.43 0.11 6.61
N ARG A 230 0.84 0.46 6.83
CA ARG A 230 1.94 -0.48 7.09
C ARG A 230 1.58 -1.60 8.06
N ASP A 231 1.02 -1.25 9.21
CA ASP A 231 0.79 -2.21 10.30
C ASP A 231 -0.42 -3.09 9.97
N TYR A 232 -1.49 -2.48 9.46
CA TYR A 232 -2.65 -3.21 8.95
C TYR A 232 -2.36 -4.11 7.75
N ALA A 233 -1.35 -3.78 6.95
CA ALA A 233 -0.94 -4.60 5.82
C ALA A 233 -0.20 -5.87 6.29
N LEU A 234 0.61 -5.74 7.35
CA LEU A 234 1.44 -6.83 7.88
C LEU A 234 0.69 -7.73 8.86
N TYR A 235 -0.09 -7.13 9.75
CA TYR A 235 -0.71 -7.81 10.90
C TYR A 235 -2.24 -7.84 10.81
N GLY A 236 -2.81 -7.26 9.74
CA GLY A 236 -4.25 -7.11 9.53
C GLY A 236 -4.94 -6.25 10.58
N ALA A 237 -6.27 -6.33 10.60
CA ALA A 237 -7.16 -5.52 11.42
C ALA A 237 -8.00 -6.40 12.36
N ALA A 238 -8.23 -5.92 13.57
CA ALA A 238 -9.14 -6.51 14.54
C ALA A 238 -10.54 -5.87 14.45
N ALA A 239 -11.49 -6.35 15.26
CA ALA A 239 -12.89 -5.90 15.20
C ALA A 239 -13.06 -4.44 15.66
N GLU A 240 -12.18 -3.95 16.52
CA GLU A 240 -12.12 -2.57 16.99
C GLU A 240 -11.62 -1.59 15.92
N ASP A 241 -10.91 -2.06 14.90
CA ASP A 241 -10.25 -1.23 13.91
C ASP A 241 -11.16 -0.81 12.75
N VAL A 242 -12.47 -1.09 12.81
CA VAL A 242 -13.43 -0.84 11.72
C VAL A 242 -13.34 0.57 11.15
N ALA A 243 -13.17 1.59 12.00
CA ALA A 243 -13.04 2.97 11.53
C ALA A 243 -11.75 3.22 10.72
N ASP A 244 -10.65 2.59 11.11
CA ASP A 244 -9.37 2.69 10.42
C ASP A 244 -9.40 1.92 9.10
N VAL A 245 -10.04 0.74 9.10
CA VAL A 245 -10.24 -0.04 7.87
C VAL A 245 -11.13 0.70 6.87
N GLU A 246 -12.20 1.33 7.32
CA GLU A 246 -13.05 2.15 6.46
C GLU A 246 -12.29 3.35 5.88
N LEU A 247 -11.41 3.99 6.65
CA LEU A 247 -10.54 5.03 6.15
C LEU A 247 -9.53 4.50 5.12
N LEU A 248 -8.91 3.34 5.35
CA LEU A 248 -8.02 2.70 4.38
C LEU A 248 -8.76 2.34 3.08
N HIS A 249 -9.98 1.82 3.20
CA HIS A 249 -10.85 1.58 2.05
C HIS A 249 -11.16 2.88 1.30
N ASP A 250 -11.45 4.00 1.98
CA ASP A 250 -11.67 5.28 1.31
C ASP A 250 -10.48 5.64 0.40
N TYR A 251 -9.25 5.30 0.80
CA TYR A 251 -8.00 5.47 0.03
C TYR A 251 -7.64 4.30 -0.90
N GLY A 252 -8.51 3.30 -1.06
CA GLY A 252 -8.27 2.17 -1.97
C GLY A 252 -7.30 1.11 -1.45
N LEU A 253 -7.09 1.03 -0.14
CA LEU A 253 -6.19 0.05 0.48
C LEU A 253 -6.99 -1.05 1.16
N THR A 254 -6.61 -2.30 0.89
CA THR A 254 -7.23 -3.48 1.50
C THR A 254 -6.37 -4.03 2.62
N VAL A 255 -7.04 -4.65 3.58
CA VAL A 255 -6.45 -5.23 4.79
C VAL A 255 -6.97 -6.65 5.00
N ALA A 256 -6.18 -7.50 5.62
CA ALA A 256 -6.70 -8.76 6.16
C ALA A 256 -7.47 -8.46 7.44
N TRP A 257 -8.59 -9.15 7.65
CA TRP A 257 -9.28 -9.15 8.94
C TRP A 257 -8.79 -10.35 9.74
N HIS A 258 -8.31 -10.13 10.96
CA HIS A 258 -8.00 -11.20 11.91
C HIS A 258 -9.01 -11.19 13.05
N VAL A 259 -9.35 -12.39 13.54
CA VAL A 259 -10.22 -12.58 14.72
C VAL A 259 -9.39 -12.69 16.02
N ALA A 260 -8.05 -12.74 15.92
CA ALA A 260 -7.16 -12.94 17.06
C ALA A 260 -6.81 -11.62 17.77
N GLY A 261 -7.63 -11.22 18.75
CA GLY A 261 -7.51 -9.94 19.45
C GLY A 261 -6.36 -9.76 20.46
N THR A 262 -5.30 -10.57 20.44
CA THR A 262 -4.11 -10.41 21.32
C THR A 262 -2.81 -10.95 20.68
N GLN A 263 -1.64 -10.40 21.03
CA GLN A 263 -0.31 -10.91 20.59
C GLN A 263 -0.07 -12.39 20.92
N ALA A 264 -0.63 -12.90 22.03
CA ALA A 264 -0.51 -14.31 22.38
C ALA A 264 -1.39 -15.21 21.49
N SER A 265 -2.58 -14.73 21.12
CA SER A 265 -3.43 -15.39 20.12
C SER A 265 -2.88 -15.26 18.70
N GLU A 266 -2.12 -14.20 18.42
CA GLU A 266 -1.41 -13.98 17.15
C GLU A 266 -0.26 -14.98 17.00
N ALA A 267 0.59 -15.18 18.00
CA ALA A 267 1.64 -16.19 17.96
C ALA A 267 1.08 -17.63 17.84
N LEU A 268 -0.07 -17.91 18.46
CA LEU A 268 -0.77 -19.19 18.32
C LEU A 268 -1.43 -19.33 16.95
N TRP A 269 -2.05 -18.27 16.42
CA TRP A 269 -2.62 -18.27 15.07
C TRP A 269 -1.55 -18.36 14.00
N GLU A 270 -0.42 -17.66 14.11
CA GLU A 270 0.72 -17.80 13.20
C GLU A 270 1.28 -19.22 13.25
N ALA A 271 1.39 -19.82 14.43
CA ALA A 271 1.85 -21.21 14.56
C ALA A 271 0.84 -22.22 13.97
N ASP A 272 -0.46 -21.98 14.11
CA ASP A 272 -1.53 -22.82 13.56
C ASP A 272 -1.73 -22.59 12.06
N ALA A 273 -1.63 -21.35 11.58
CA ALA A 273 -1.73 -20.95 10.18
C ALA A 273 -0.48 -21.40 9.41
N ALA A 274 0.73 -21.25 9.96
CA ALA A 274 1.94 -21.80 9.37
C ALA A 274 1.92 -23.34 9.35
N ARG A 275 1.30 -24.00 10.35
CA ARG A 275 1.05 -25.45 10.29
C ARG A 275 0.01 -25.82 9.23
N ALA A 276 -1.12 -25.12 9.19
CA ALA A 276 -2.18 -25.37 8.20
C ALA A 276 -1.70 -25.09 6.77
N GLU A 277 -0.89 -24.05 6.58
CA GLU A 277 -0.23 -23.71 5.32
C GLU A 277 0.85 -24.73 4.97
N ALA A 278 1.70 -25.13 5.92
CA ALA A 278 2.70 -26.19 5.67
C ALA A 278 2.06 -27.55 5.37
N ASP A 279 0.91 -27.86 5.96
CA ASP A 279 0.15 -29.09 5.71
C ASP A 279 -0.62 -29.01 4.38
N ALA A 280 -1.21 -27.85 4.06
CA ALA A 280 -1.82 -27.59 2.76
C ALA A 280 -0.78 -27.59 1.63
N VAL A 281 0.41 -27.02 1.82
CA VAL A 281 1.51 -27.01 0.84
C VAL A 281 2.12 -28.41 0.66
N ARG A 282 2.15 -29.24 1.71
CA ARG A 282 2.65 -30.62 1.63
C ARG A 282 1.68 -31.62 0.98
N ALA A 283 0.38 -31.31 0.92
CA ALA A 283 -0.65 -32.24 0.44
C ALA A 283 -1.48 -31.74 -0.76
N ALA A 284 -1.54 -30.43 -1.01
CA ALA A 284 -2.40 -29.87 -2.06
C ALA A 284 -1.72 -29.79 -3.42
N ALA A 285 -2.46 -30.10 -4.47
CA ALA A 285 -2.06 -29.82 -5.83
C ALA A 285 -1.83 -28.31 -6.02
N THR A 286 -0.73 -27.93 -6.67
CA THR A 286 -0.51 -26.55 -7.13
C THR A 286 -0.96 -26.40 -8.58
N ARG A 287 -1.33 -25.18 -8.97
CA ARG A 287 -1.64 -24.82 -10.36
C ARG A 287 -0.69 -23.73 -10.83
N GLU A 288 -0.24 -23.84 -12.07
CA GLU A 288 0.56 -22.80 -12.73
C GLU A 288 -0.36 -21.85 -13.48
N LEU A 289 -0.20 -20.55 -13.23
CA LEU A 289 -0.91 -19.45 -13.89
C LEU A 289 0.13 -18.49 -14.49
N GLY A 290 0.81 -18.95 -15.54
CA GLY A 290 1.94 -18.24 -16.12
C GLY A 290 3.13 -18.22 -15.16
N VAL A 291 3.56 -17.03 -14.72
CA VAL A 291 4.72 -16.87 -13.81
C VAL A 291 4.40 -17.17 -12.34
N VAL A 292 3.11 -17.22 -11.98
CA VAL A 292 2.64 -17.46 -10.60
C VAL A 292 2.25 -18.93 -10.44
N THR A 293 2.61 -19.51 -9.29
CA THR A 293 2.16 -20.83 -8.86
C THR A 293 1.25 -20.65 -7.66
N VAL A 294 0.04 -21.23 -7.69
CA VAL A 294 -0.99 -21.06 -6.66
C VAL A 294 -1.42 -22.39 -6.07
N ASN A 295 -1.92 -22.36 -4.83
CA ASN A 295 -2.59 -23.49 -4.21
C ASN A 295 -3.95 -23.74 -4.90
N ALA A 296 -4.28 -24.99 -5.25
CA ALA A 296 -5.52 -25.29 -5.98
C ALA A 296 -6.80 -24.95 -5.19
N GLN A 297 -6.82 -25.16 -3.88
CA GLN A 297 -7.99 -24.84 -3.05
C GLN A 297 -8.18 -23.32 -2.96
N ALA A 298 -7.11 -22.58 -2.66
CA ALA A 298 -7.17 -21.12 -2.61
C ALA A 298 -7.55 -20.51 -3.97
N TYR A 299 -7.15 -21.16 -5.07
CA TYR A 299 -7.56 -20.81 -6.41
C TYR A 299 -9.08 -21.00 -6.62
N ASP A 300 -9.65 -22.13 -6.22
CA ASP A 300 -11.08 -22.38 -6.35
C ASP A 300 -11.92 -21.43 -5.45
N ASP A 301 -11.45 -21.13 -4.24
CA ASP A 301 -12.09 -20.15 -3.32
C ASP A 301 -12.05 -18.72 -3.90
N PHE A 302 -10.94 -18.35 -4.55
CA PHE A 302 -10.82 -17.10 -5.27
C PHE A 302 -11.81 -17.02 -6.43
N LEU A 303 -11.97 -18.09 -7.22
CA LEU A 303 -12.94 -18.09 -8.33
C LEU A 303 -14.37 -17.89 -7.84
N GLN A 304 -14.75 -18.51 -6.72
CA GLN A 304 -16.07 -18.29 -6.11
C GLN A 304 -16.24 -16.83 -5.65
N THR A 305 -15.20 -16.27 -5.01
CA THR A 305 -15.20 -14.87 -4.56
C THR A 305 -15.31 -13.89 -5.74
N ALA A 306 -14.59 -14.18 -6.83
CA ALA A 306 -14.61 -13.40 -8.05
C ALA A 306 -15.99 -13.44 -8.70
N ASP A 307 -16.55 -14.63 -8.93
CA ASP A 307 -17.86 -14.82 -9.55
C ASP A 307 -18.97 -14.11 -8.78
N ALA A 308 -19.02 -14.27 -7.46
CA ALA A 308 -19.99 -13.59 -6.59
C ALA A 308 -19.88 -12.06 -6.65
N SER A 309 -18.68 -11.52 -6.92
CA SER A 309 -18.43 -10.08 -6.96
C SER A 309 -18.70 -9.45 -8.32
N MET A 310 -18.83 -10.24 -9.39
CA MET A 310 -18.96 -9.71 -10.76
C MET A 310 -20.26 -8.96 -11.04
N SER A 311 -21.36 -9.37 -10.41
CA SER A 311 -22.66 -8.70 -10.59
C SER A 311 -22.65 -7.24 -10.12
N GLU A 312 -22.06 -6.98 -8.94
CA GLU A 312 -21.91 -5.63 -8.38
C GLU A 312 -20.89 -4.79 -9.16
N LEU A 313 -19.85 -5.41 -9.73
CA LEU A 313 -18.86 -4.71 -10.55
C LEU A 313 -19.34 -4.39 -11.98
N ALA A 314 -20.41 -5.04 -12.43
CA ALA A 314 -21.03 -4.80 -13.74
C ALA A 314 -22.04 -3.64 -13.74
N LEU A 315 -22.27 -2.99 -12.60
CA LEU A 315 -23.17 -1.84 -12.49
C LEU A 315 -22.73 -0.69 -13.40
N ASP A 316 -23.70 0.00 -14.03
CA ASP A 316 -23.40 1.21 -14.79
C ASP A 316 -23.05 2.35 -13.82
N PRO A 317 -21.81 2.88 -13.86
CA PRO A 317 -21.38 3.89 -12.90
C PRO A 317 -22.11 5.24 -13.03
N ARG A 318 -22.89 5.44 -14.09
CA ARG A 318 -23.75 6.63 -14.25
C ARG A 318 -25.12 6.50 -13.58
N ALA A 319 -25.59 5.27 -13.39
CA ALA A 319 -26.91 4.99 -12.86
C ALA A 319 -26.89 4.51 -11.40
N ALA A 320 -25.71 4.15 -10.88
CA ALA A 320 -25.55 3.71 -9.51
C ALA A 320 -25.86 4.85 -8.51
N ASP A 321 -26.63 4.52 -7.47
CA ASP A 321 -26.73 5.37 -6.29
C ASP A 321 -25.55 5.14 -5.33
N ALA A 322 -25.47 5.94 -4.26
CA ALA A 322 -24.37 5.82 -3.29
C ALA A 322 -24.30 4.44 -2.62
N GLY A 323 -25.44 3.78 -2.37
CA GLY A 323 -25.46 2.45 -1.76
C GLY A 323 -24.97 1.36 -2.71
N ALA A 324 -25.36 1.44 -3.98
CA ALA A 324 -24.88 0.57 -5.05
C ALA A 324 -23.38 0.78 -5.29
N ALA A 325 -22.92 2.02 -5.27
CA ALA A 325 -21.50 2.35 -5.35
C ALA A 325 -20.69 1.73 -4.19
N LEU A 326 -21.20 1.78 -2.95
CA LEU A 326 -20.55 1.13 -1.81
C LEU A 326 -20.48 -0.40 -1.96
N ARG A 327 -21.53 -1.05 -2.46
CA ARG A 327 -21.50 -2.51 -2.73
C ARG A 327 -20.50 -2.87 -3.82
N ALA A 328 -20.45 -2.10 -4.90
CA ALA A 328 -19.46 -2.26 -5.96
C ALA A 328 -18.03 -2.07 -5.45
N ALA A 329 -17.80 -1.08 -4.58
CA ALA A 329 -16.50 -0.88 -3.94
C ALA A 329 -16.10 -2.08 -3.07
N GLN A 330 -17.01 -2.57 -2.21
CA GLN A 330 -16.77 -3.74 -1.37
C GLN A 330 -16.50 -5.00 -2.20
N ALA A 331 -17.23 -5.19 -3.31
CA ALA A 331 -16.98 -6.26 -4.26
C ALA A 331 -15.57 -6.17 -4.86
N ALA A 332 -15.14 -4.97 -5.28
CA ALA A 332 -13.79 -4.73 -5.76
C ALA A 332 -12.73 -5.08 -4.71
N TYR A 333 -12.91 -4.65 -3.45
CA TYR A 333 -11.96 -4.95 -2.37
C TYR A 333 -11.90 -6.43 -2.00
N ARG A 334 -13.01 -7.17 -2.07
CA ARG A 334 -13.00 -8.62 -1.88
C ARG A 334 -12.16 -9.31 -2.96
N VAL A 335 -12.38 -8.95 -4.23
CA VAL A 335 -11.57 -9.47 -5.35
C VAL A 335 -10.10 -9.08 -5.19
N GLY A 336 -9.82 -7.82 -4.84
CA GLY A 336 -8.46 -7.32 -4.64
C GLY A 336 -7.71 -8.04 -3.51
N SER A 337 -8.36 -8.22 -2.36
CA SER A 337 -7.78 -8.95 -1.22
C SER A 337 -7.54 -10.42 -1.55
N ALA A 338 -8.47 -11.10 -2.21
CA ALA A 338 -8.32 -12.49 -2.62
C ALA A 338 -7.25 -12.67 -3.71
N ALA A 339 -7.18 -11.76 -4.70
CA ALA A 339 -6.12 -11.72 -5.70
C ALA A 339 -4.75 -11.48 -5.05
N CYS A 340 -4.68 -10.61 -4.05
CA CYS A 340 -3.45 -10.32 -3.30
C CYS A 340 -2.94 -11.57 -2.57
N ALA A 341 -3.85 -12.30 -1.90
CA ALA A 341 -3.53 -13.57 -1.21
C ALA A 341 -3.01 -14.66 -2.17
N LEU A 342 -3.46 -14.66 -3.43
CA LEU A 342 -2.96 -15.57 -4.47
C LEU A 342 -1.68 -15.07 -5.19
N GLY A 343 -1.20 -13.88 -4.89
CA GLY A 343 -0.08 -13.28 -5.61
C GLY A 343 -0.43 -12.78 -7.02
N LEU A 344 -1.70 -12.53 -7.33
CA LEU A 344 -2.15 -11.98 -8.61
C LEU A 344 -2.08 -10.44 -8.60
N GLY A 345 -0.86 -9.90 -8.61
CA GLY A 345 -0.58 -8.48 -8.34
C GLY A 345 -1.33 -7.50 -9.24
N HIS A 346 -1.34 -7.72 -10.56
CA HIS A 346 -2.08 -6.86 -11.51
C HIS A 346 -3.59 -6.86 -11.25
N THR A 347 -4.15 -8.02 -10.92
CA THR A 347 -5.57 -8.16 -10.59
C THR A 347 -5.90 -7.45 -9.28
N ALA A 348 -5.03 -7.58 -8.28
CA ALA A 348 -5.17 -6.89 -7.00
C ALA A 348 -5.15 -5.37 -7.17
N LEU A 349 -4.16 -4.83 -7.89
CA LEU A 349 -4.01 -3.39 -8.12
C LEU A 349 -5.21 -2.78 -8.86
N LEU A 350 -5.69 -3.42 -9.93
CA LEU A 350 -6.84 -2.92 -10.69
C LEU A 350 -8.13 -2.97 -9.84
N SER A 351 -8.30 -4.03 -9.05
CA SER A 351 -9.46 -4.18 -8.17
C SER A 351 -9.47 -3.12 -7.06
N ASP A 352 -8.32 -2.83 -6.46
CA ASP A 352 -8.16 -1.79 -5.44
C ASP A 352 -8.42 -0.39 -6.03
N ALA A 353 -7.96 -0.13 -7.26
CA ALA A 353 -8.24 1.10 -8.01
C ALA A 353 -9.73 1.27 -8.36
N LEU A 354 -10.41 0.19 -8.75
CA LEU A 354 -11.86 0.17 -8.97
C LEU A 354 -12.62 0.42 -7.67
N GLY A 355 -12.20 -0.20 -6.58
CA GLY A 355 -12.79 0.03 -5.26
C GLY A 355 -12.70 1.51 -4.87
N LEU A 356 -11.54 2.14 -5.06
CA LEU A 356 -11.35 3.57 -4.84
C LEU A 356 -12.30 4.41 -5.69
N ALA A 357 -12.44 4.09 -6.99
CA ALA A 357 -13.34 4.82 -7.88
C ALA A 357 -14.79 4.78 -7.40
N TRP A 358 -15.26 3.60 -6.99
CA TRP A 358 -16.60 3.39 -6.46
C TRP A 358 -16.80 4.04 -5.08
N ARG A 359 -15.82 3.98 -4.17
CA ARG A 359 -15.83 4.72 -2.88
C ARG A 359 -15.97 6.22 -3.11
N ARG A 360 -15.19 6.78 -4.03
CA ARG A 360 -15.28 8.20 -4.37
C ARG A 360 -16.66 8.56 -4.92
N HIS A 361 -17.24 7.70 -5.77
CA HIS A 361 -18.59 7.90 -6.27
C HIS A 361 -19.64 7.87 -5.14
N ALA A 362 -19.52 6.93 -4.20
CA ALA A 362 -20.42 6.87 -3.05
C ALA A 362 -20.36 8.13 -2.18
N HIS A 363 -19.16 8.67 -1.95
CA HIS A 363 -18.93 9.81 -1.06
C HIS A 363 -19.17 11.18 -1.70
N LEU A 364 -18.77 11.34 -2.96
CA LEU A 364 -18.79 12.62 -3.67
C LEU A 364 -19.99 12.76 -4.61
N GLY A 365 -20.76 11.69 -4.82
CA GLY A 365 -21.88 11.66 -5.76
C GLY A 365 -21.42 11.40 -7.19
N ALA A 366 -22.13 11.98 -8.17
CA ALA A 366 -22.02 11.60 -9.58
C ALA A 366 -20.57 11.60 -10.10
N MET A 367 -20.18 10.47 -10.69
CA MET A 367 -18.86 10.32 -11.27
C MET A 367 -18.81 11.00 -12.65
N GLY A 368 -17.83 11.88 -12.86
CA GLY A 368 -17.65 12.58 -14.14
C GLY A 368 -17.49 11.61 -15.32
N ASP A 369 -17.91 12.03 -16.52
CA ASP A 369 -18.01 11.14 -17.70
C ASP A 369 -16.74 10.38 -18.05
N ALA A 370 -15.59 11.05 -18.00
CA ALA A 370 -14.30 10.42 -18.27
C ALA A 370 -13.96 9.34 -17.22
N CYS A 371 -14.26 9.60 -15.95
CA CYS A 371 -14.03 8.66 -14.86
C CYS A 371 -15.01 7.47 -14.93
N ALA A 372 -16.27 7.71 -15.31
CA ALA A 372 -17.23 6.64 -15.55
C ALA A 372 -16.84 5.74 -16.74
N ALA A 373 -16.31 6.33 -17.82
CA ALA A 373 -15.79 5.57 -18.94
C ALA A 373 -14.57 4.73 -18.56
N ALA A 374 -13.60 5.31 -17.85
CA ALA A 374 -12.42 4.59 -17.35
C ALA A 374 -12.80 3.48 -16.36
N CYS A 375 -13.77 3.72 -15.48
CA CYS A 375 -14.27 2.72 -14.54
C CYS A 375 -14.90 1.52 -15.28
N ARG A 376 -15.76 1.75 -16.28
CA ARG A 376 -16.30 0.66 -17.11
C ARG A 376 -15.22 -0.12 -17.86
N GLN A 377 -14.24 0.58 -18.43
CA GLN A 377 -13.13 -0.07 -19.13
C GLN A 377 -12.29 -0.94 -18.18
N ALA A 378 -12.00 -0.43 -16.98
CA ALA A 378 -11.29 -1.17 -15.94
C ALA A 378 -12.09 -2.39 -15.45
N ALA A 379 -13.40 -2.25 -15.23
CA ALA A 379 -14.26 -3.37 -14.83
C ALA A 379 -14.31 -4.46 -15.91
N GLU A 380 -14.38 -4.08 -17.19
CA GLU A 380 -14.33 -5.02 -18.30
C GLU A 380 -12.97 -5.73 -18.41
N ALA A 381 -11.86 -4.99 -18.27
CA ALA A 381 -10.53 -5.56 -18.26
C ALA A 381 -10.33 -6.54 -17.09
N LEU A 382 -10.84 -6.21 -15.90
CA LEU A 382 -10.84 -7.09 -14.74
C LEU A 382 -11.65 -8.36 -15.02
N ARG A 383 -12.88 -8.22 -15.54
CA ARG A 383 -13.73 -9.37 -15.90
C ARG A 383 -13.06 -10.29 -16.91
N ALA A 384 -12.47 -9.73 -17.96
CA ALA A 384 -11.72 -10.50 -18.96
C ALA A 384 -10.52 -11.22 -18.34
N ALA A 385 -9.77 -10.57 -17.44
CA ALA A 385 -8.68 -11.19 -16.70
C ALA A 385 -9.17 -12.36 -15.84
N LEU A 386 -10.26 -12.19 -15.10
CA LEU A 386 -10.86 -13.23 -14.26
C LEU A 386 -11.32 -14.44 -15.08
N HIS A 387 -11.91 -14.24 -16.26
CA HIS A 387 -12.25 -15.35 -17.16
C HIS A 387 -11.01 -16.08 -17.68
N ARG A 388 -9.92 -15.36 -17.99
CA ARG A 388 -8.65 -16.01 -18.37
C ARG A 388 -8.08 -16.84 -17.22
N ILE A 389 -8.08 -16.29 -16.02
CA ILE A 389 -7.61 -16.97 -14.81
C ILE A 389 -8.45 -18.22 -14.55
N ALA A 390 -9.78 -18.13 -14.66
CA ALA A 390 -10.70 -19.27 -14.50
C ALA A 390 -10.47 -20.37 -15.54
N ALA A 391 -10.02 -20.01 -16.74
CA ALA A 391 -9.62 -20.96 -17.78
C ALA A 391 -8.22 -21.57 -17.56
N GLY A 392 -7.54 -21.25 -16.44
CA GLY A 392 -6.18 -21.72 -16.14
C GLY A 392 -5.10 -21.03 -16.98
N MET A 393 -5.41 -19.90 -17.62
CA MET A 393 -4.43 -19.16 -18.43
C MET A 393 -3.66 -18.14 -17.59
N ALA A 394 -2.47 -17.78 -18.06
CA ALA A 394 -1.68 -16.70 -17.47
C ALA A 394 -2.50 -15.40 -17.35
N PRO A 395 -2.48 -14.72 -16.19
CA PRO A 395 -3.12 -13.43 -16.00
C PRO A 395 -2.56 -12.39 -16.99
N PRO A 396 -3.39 -11.49 -17.55
CA PRO A 396 -2.91 -10.39 -18.37
C PRO A 396 -2.19 -9.32 -17.54
N ASP A 397 -1.33 -8.54 -18.20
CA ASP A 397 -0.89 -7.24 -17.68
C ASP A 397 -2.07 -6.27 -17.69
N LEU A 398 -2.35 -5.64 -16.54
CA LEU A 398 -3.45 -4.70 -16.36
C LEU A 398 -2.97 -3.27 -16.07
N SER A 399 -1.66 -3.01 -16.25
CA SER A 399 -1.03 -1.73 -15.94
C SER A 399 -1.68 -0.55 -16.66
N ASP A 400 -2.01 -0.71 -17.95
CA ASP A 400 -2.61 0.37 -18.75
C ASP A 400 -4.03 0.71 -18.28
N ALA A 401 -4.84 -0.30 -17.96
CA ALA A 401 -6.18 -0.10 -17.43
C ALA A 401 -6.14 0.60 -16.05
N CYS A 402 -5.20 0.17 -15.20
CA CYS A 402 -4.98 0.78 -13.89
C CYS A 402 -4.49 2.24 -14.03
N ALA A 403 -3.54 2.51 -14.92
CA ALA A 403 -3.03 3.86 -15.18
C ALA A 403 -4.09 4.80 -15.77
N SER A 404 -4.92 4.31 -16.69
CA SER A 404 -6.04 5.06 -17.26
C SER A 404 -7.06 5.45 -16.19
N LEU A 405 -7.44 4.49 -15.33
CA LEU A 405 -8.35 4.76 -14.21
C LEU A 405 -7.72 5.74 -13.21
N ALA A 406 -6.46 5.54 -12.83
CA ALA A 406 -5.73 6.44 -11.94
C ALA A 406 -5.68 7.87 -12.49
N GLY A 407 -5.38 8.03 -13.78
CA GLY A 407 -5.38 9.33 -14.46
C GLY A 407 -6.74 10.02 -14.42
N ALA A 408 -7.83 9.28 -14.63
CA ALA A 408 -9.18 9.81 -14.54
C ALA A 408 -9.55 10.24 -13.11
N LEU A 409 -9.14 9.48 -12.10
CA LEU A 409 -9.35 9.80 -10.68
C LEU A 409 -8.62 11.08 -10.25
N SER A 410 -7.39 11.28 -10.73
CA SER A 410 -6.62 12.51 -10.48
C SER A 410 -7.16 13.72 -11.27
N GLY A 411 -7.64 13.50 -12.50
CA GLY A 411 -8.20 14.54 -13.36
C GLY A 411 -9.53 15.10 -12.84
N ALA A 412 -10.38 14.25 -12.27
CA ALA A 412 -11.67 14.65 -11.68
C ALA A 412 -11.50 15.69 -10.55
N ALA A 413 -10.38 15.65 -9.83
CA ALA A 413 -10.09 16.58 -8.73
C ALA A 413 -9.65 17.98 -9.18
N ARG A 414 -9.38 18.21 -10.47
CA ARG A 414 -9.10 19.56 -11.01
C ARG A 414 -10.35 20.28 -11.49
N GLY A 415 -11.48 19.59 -11.58
CA GLY A 415 -12.77 20.12 -12.04
C GLY A 415 -13.79 20.39 -10.93
N ALA A 416 -13.46 20.02 -9.69
CA ALA A 416 -14.18 20.37 -8.46
C ALA A 416 -13.36 21.43 -7.71
#